data_AF-A0A916R4K2-F1
#
_entry.id   AF-A0A916R4K2-F1
#
_cell.length_a   1.000
_cell.length_b   1.000
_cell.length_c   1.000
_cell.angle_alpha   90.00
_cell.angle_beta   90.00
_cell.angle_gamma   90.00
#
_symmetry.space_group_name_H-M   'P 1'
#
loop_
_entity.id
_entity.type
_entity.pdbx_description
1 polymer ?
#
loop_
_entity_poly.entity_id
_entity_poly.type
_entity_poly.pdbx_seq_one_letter_code
_entity_poly.pdbx_strand_id
1 'polypeptide(L)'
;MVGNYFLSLTKLSASLTWKKFIKTTIITKLYIRSSAQQILRTVVESFRSYYGLIIAYSEEKISDRPRIPNYRKKGGMATVSYPKQALKLKDNQIRVPRL
;
A
#
# COMPACT_ATOMS: atom_id res chain seq x y z
N MET A 1 -50.68 1.38 -14.64
CA MET A 1 -49.70 1.92 -13.66
C MET A 1 -48.39 1.11 -13.58
N VAL A 2 -47.91 0.46 -14.67
CA VAL A 2 -46.75 -0.47 -14.58
C VAL A 2 -45.44 0.14 -15.13
N GLY A 3 -45.52 1.12 -16.04
CA GLY A 3 -44.35 1.68 -16.74
C GLY A 3 -43.39 2.53 -15.89
N ASN A 4 -43.88 3.23 -14.87
CA ASN A 4 -43.04 4.10 -14.02
C ASN A 4 -42.11 3.31 -13.07
N TYR A 5 -42.55 2.13 -12.62
CA TYR A 5 -41.74 1.29 -11.74
C TYR A 5 -40.54 0.69 -12.48
N PHE A 6 -40.71 0.30 -13.75
CA PHE A 6 -39.63 -0.24 -14.57
C PHE A 6 -38.52 0.79 -14.83
N LEU A 7 -38.89 2.03 -15.18
CA LEU A 7 -37.96 3.14 -15.37
C LEU A 7 -37.25 3.57 -14.06
N SER A 8 -37.91 3.39 -12.91
CA SER A 8 -37.30 3.62 -11.60
C SER A 8 -36.27 2.54 -11.27
N LEU A 9 -36.60 1.27 -11.51
CA LEU A 9 -35.73 0.12 -11.24
C LEU A 9 -34.46 0.12 -12.12
N THR A 10 -34.55 0.52 -13.38
CA THR A 10 -33.38 0.65 -14.26
C THR A 10 -32.44 1.76 -13.81
N LYS A 11 -32.98 2.92 -13.40
CA LYS A 11 -32.20 4.02 -12.81
C LYS A 11 -31.54 3.59 -11.48
N LEU A 12 -32.27 2.86 -10.64
CA LEU A 12 -31.76 2.34 -9.37
C LEU A 12 -30.61 1.34 -9.61
N SER A 13 -30.79 0.40 -10.54
CA SER A 13 -29.80 -0.60 -10.95
C SER A 13 -28.53 0.05 -11.51
N ALA A 14 -28.68 1.04 -12.41
CA ALA A 14 -27.56 1.80 -12.95
C ALA A 14 -26.79 2.55 -11.84
N SER A 15 -27.49 3.18 -10.91
CA SER A 15 -26.87 3.90 -9.78
C SER A 15 -26.11 2.97 -8.84
N LEU A 16 -26.60 1.76 -8.61
CA LEU A 16 -25.96 0.75 -7.76
C LEU A 16 -24.69 0.20 -8.43
N THR A 17 -24.75 -0.04 -9.73
CA THR A 17 -23.63 -0.50 -10.55
C THR A 17 -22.51 0.55 -10.57
N TRP A 18 -22.85 1.82 -10.76
CA TRP A 18 -21.93 2.94 -10.69
C TRP A 18 -21.25 3.09 -9.32
N LYS A 19 -22.03 3.02 -8.23
CA LYS A 19 -21.49 3.05 -6.86
C LYS A 19 -20.50 1.90 -6.62
N LYS A 20 -20.82 0.69 -7.11
CA LYS A 20 -19.97 -0.49 -7.01
C LYS A 20 -18.67 -0.35 -7.81
N PHE A 21 -18.74 0.24 -9.00
CA PHE A 21 -17.58 0.55 -9.84
C PHE A 21 -16.66 1.59 -9.18
N ILE A 22 -17.20 2.74 -8.77
CA ILE A 22 -16.44 3.81 -8.09
C ILE A 22 -15.72 3.25 -6.87
N LYS A 23 -16.44 2.51 -6.02
CA LYS A 23 -15.87 1.90 -4.82
C LYS A 23 -14.68 1.00 -5.15
N THR A 24 -14.80 0.17 -6.18
CA THR A 24 -13.73 -0.75 -6.60
C THR A 24 -12.50 0.00 -7.14
N THR A 25 -12.71 0.97 -8.04
CA THR A 25 -11.62 1.75 -8.69
C THR A 25 -10.87 2.63 -7.70
N ILE A 26 -11.56 3.24 -6.74
CA ILE A 26 -10.92 4.07 -5.71
C ILE A 26 -10.08 3.21 -4.77
N ILE A 27 -10.62 2.06 -4.33
CA ILE A 27 -9.96 1.16 -3.39
C ILE A 27 -8.65 0.63 -3.99
N THR A 28 -8.64 0.16 -5.23
CA THR A 28 -7.42 -0.34 -5.89
C THR A 28 -6.36 0.75 -6.05
N LYS A 29 -6.75 1.96 -6.47
CA LYS A 29 -5.82 3.11 -6.57
C LYS A 29 -5.23 3.49 -5.22
N LEU A 30 -6.04 3.47 -4.14
CA LEU A 30 -5.54 3.75 -2.79
C LEU A 30 -4.52 2.71 -2.32
N TYR A 31 -4.75 1.41 -2.63
CA TYR A 31 -3.83 0.34 -2.26
C TYR A 31 -2.48 0.45 -2.96
N ILE A 32 -2.47 0.70 -4.27
CA ILE A 32 -1.21 0.90 -5.01
C ILE A 32 -0.45 2.10 -4.43
N ARG A 33 -1.17 3.19 -4.12
CA ARG A 33 -0.60 4.38 -3.50
C ARG A 33 -0.01 4.06 -2.12
N SER A 34 -0.71 3.34 -1.24
CA SER A 34 -0.22 3.06 0.10
C SER A 34 1.02 2.16 0.09
N SER A 35 1.06 1.14 -0.76
CA SER A 35 2.24 0.28 -0.93
C SER A 35 3.45 1.07 -1.47
N ALA A 36 3.24 1.95 -2.46
CA ALA A 36 4.32 2.81 -2.97
C ALA A 36 4.83 3.79 -1.89
N GLN A 37 3.92 4.39 -1.13
CA GLN A 37 4.27 5.31 -0.04
C GLN A 37 5.03 4.61 1.10
N GLN A 38 4.71 3.34 1.39
CA GLN A 38 5.43 2.56 2.38
C GLN A 38 6.90 2.37 1.98
N ILE A 39 7.18 2.02 0.72
CA ILE A 39 8.55 1.85 0.21
C ILE A 39 9.33 3.16 0.33
N LEU A 40 8.73 4.28 -0.08
CA LEU A 40 9.35 5.60 0.04
C LEU A 40 9.66 5.96 1.51
N ARG A 41 8.75 5.66 2.44
CA ARG A 41 8.97 5.88 3.88
C ARG A 41 10.16 5.08 4.41
N THR A 42 10.27 3.80 4.07
CA THR A 42 11.40 2.97 4.51
C THR A 42 12.75 3.53 4.03
N VAL A 43 12.80 4.07 2.81
CA VAL A 43 14.01 4.74 2.29
C VAL A 43 14.33 5.98 3.13
N VAL A 44 13.33 6.85 3.37
CA VAL A 44 13.49 8.07 4.17
C VAL A 44 13.95 7.75 5.61
N GLU A 45 13.35 6.74 6.24
CA GLU A 45 13.71 6.28 7.58
C GLU A 45 15.16 5.76 7.66
N SER A 46 15.59 5.03 6.63
CA SER A 46 16.97 4.52 6.55
C SER A 46 17.98 5.67 6.49
N PHE A 47 17.71 6.70 5.69
CA PHE A 47 18.57 7.89 5.63
C PHE A 47 18.54 8.70 6.93
N ARG A 48 17.37 8.89 7.54
CA ARG A 48 17.25 9.59 8.82
C ARG A 48 18.04 8.91 9.93
N SER A 49 17.97 7.57 10.00
CA SER A 49 18.77 6.79 10.94
C SER A 49 20.27 6.93 10.67
N TYR A 50 20.69 6.86 9.40
CA TYR A 50 22.08 7.04 9.01
C TYR A 50 22.64 8.42 9.42
N TYR A 51 21.91 9.51 9.22
CA TYR A 51 22.32 10.84 9.68
C TYR A 51 22.46 10.90 11.21
N GLY A 52 21.54 10.28 11.95
CA GLY A 52 21.65 10.19 13.42
C GLY A 52 22.92 9.44 13.85
N LEU A 53 23.27 8.36 13.16
CA LEU A 53 24.50 7.60 13.43
C LEU A 53 25.76 8.38 13.09
N ILE A 54 25.77 9.19 12.02
CA ILE A 54 26.92 10.05 11.68
C ILE A 54 27.17 11.07 12.79
N ILE A 55 26.12 11.70 13.30
CA ILE A 55 26.23 12.68 14.40
C ILE A 55 26.79 11.99 15.65
N ALA A 56 26.24 10.83 16.02
CA ALA A 56 26.70 10.08 17.18
C ALA A 56 28.14 9.55 17.04
N TYR A 57 28.57 9.20 15.82
CA TYR A 57 29.97 8.87 15.53
C TYR A 57 30.89 10.10 15.65
N SER A 58 30.44 11.26 15.18
CA SER A 58 31.17 12.52 15.34
C SER A 58 31.29 12.97 16.79
N GLU A 59 30.36 12.56 17.65
CA GLU A 59 30.38 12.80 19.09
C GLU A 59 31.14 11.70 19.87
N GLU A 60 31.81 10.77 19.17
CA GLU A 60 32.56 9.64 19.74
C GLU A 60 31.73 8.69 20.63
N LYS A 61 30.39 8.75 20.54
CA LYS A 61 29.48 7.85 21.28
C LYS A 61 29.46 6.43 20.72
N ILE A 62 29.95 6.26 19.48
CA ILE A 62 29.94 4.99 18.75
C ILE A 62 31.34 4.78 18.16
N SER A 63 31.93 3.61 18.42
CA SER A 63 33.28 3.26 17.93
C SER A 63 33.28 2.87 16.45
N ASP A 64 32.17 2.29 15.96
CA ASP A 64 32.06 1.82 14.59
C ASP A 64 31.58 2.92 13.63
N ARG A 65 32.30 3.07 12.50
CA ARG A 65 31.92 4.01 11.45
C ARG A 65 30.62 3.53 10.75
N PRO A 66 29.56 4.35 10.73
CA PRO A 66 28.31 3.98 10.08
C PRO A 66 28.48 3.88 8.56
N ARG A 67 27.85 2.85 7.96
CA ARG A 67 27.83 2.64 6.50
C ARG A 67 26.61 3.29 5.87
N ILE A 68 26.79 3.84 4.68
CA ILE A 68 25.71 4.40 3.87
C ILE A 68 24.66 3.31 3.57
N PRO A 69 23.36 3.59 3.73
CA PRO A 69 22.29 2.68 3.31
C PRO A 69 22.41 2.38 1.82
N ASN A 70 22.58 1.11 1.47
CA ASN A 70 22.65 0.68 0.09
C ASN A 70 21.27 0.27 -0.42
N TYR A 71 20.99 0.60 -1.68
CA TYR A 71 19.82 0.06 -2.36
C TYR A 71 19.88 -1.47 -2.42
N ARG A 72 18.70 -2.07 -2.41
CA ARG A 72 18.56 -3.52 -2.45
C ARG A 72 19.08 -4.09 -3.77
N LYS A 73 19.90 -5.14 -3.70
CA LYS A 73 20.37 -5.88 -4.88
C LYS A 73 19.20 -6.58 -5.59
N LYS A 74 19.23 -6.61 -6.93
CA LYS A 74 18.23 -7.29 -7.78
C LYS A 74 18.13 -8.77 -7.39
N GLY A 75 16.90 -9.27 -7.19
CA GLY A 75 16.62 -10.69 -6.86
C GLY A 75 16.51 -11.03 -5.37
N GLY A 76 16.65 -10.07 -4.45
CA GLY A 76 16.40 -10.34 -3.01
C GLY A 76 14.91 -10.33 -2.64
N MET A 77 14.50 -11.16 -1.66
CA MET A 77 13.12 -11.25 -1.15
C MET A 77 12.57 -9.96 -0.51
N ALA A 78 11.71 -9.23 -1.21
CA ALA A 78 11.09 -8.02 -0.66
C ALA A 78 10.01 -8.37 0.38
N THR A 79 10.17 -7.87 1.62
CA THR A 79 9.09 -7.90 2.61
C THR A 79 8.04 -6.87 2.21
N VAL A 80 6.98 -7.32 1.56
CA VAL A 80 5.81 -6.48 1.26
C VAL A 80 4.79 -6.70 2.36
N SER A 81 4.55 -5.67 3.18
CA SER A 81 3.52 -5.75 4.21
C SER A 81 2.20 -5.27 3.62
N TYR A 82 1.25 -6.19 3.46
CA TYR A 82 -0.09 -5.83 3.03
C TYR A 82 -0.97 -5.53 4.25
N PRO A 83 -1.78 -4.46 4.22
CA PRO A 83 -2.74 -4.20 5.29
C PRO A 83 -3.76 -5.35 5.36
N LYS A 84 -4.16 -5.75 6.58
CA LYS A 84 -5.11 -6.84 6.83
C LYS A 84 -6.40 -6.73 6.02
N GLN A 85 -6.84 -5.50 5.73
CA GLN A 85 -8.03 -5.22 4.90
C GLN A 85 -7.90 -5.68 3.44
N ALA A 86 -6.68 -5.76 2.92
CA ALA A 86 -6.40 -6.22 1.56
C ALA A 86 -6.33 -7.75 1.45
N LEU A 87 -6.05 -8.44 2.56
CA LEU A 87 -5.90 -9.89 2.61
C LEU A 87 -7.26 -10.51 2.95
N LYS A 88 -7.96 -11.00 1.93
CA LYS A 88 -9.14 -11.85 2.16
C LYS A 88 -8.67 -13.30 2.26
N LEU A 89 -8.96 -13.93 3.39
CA LEU A 89 -8.85 -15.39 3.51
C LEU A 89 -10.00 -16.00 2.71
N LYS A 90 -9.67 -16.80 1.70
CA LYS A 90 -10.66 -17.63 1.02
C LYS A 90 -10.08 -19.04 0.94
N ASP A 91 -10.80 -20.02 1.47
CA ASP A 91 -10.41 -21.44 1.41
C ASP A 91 -9.00 -21.71 1.98
N ASN A 92 -8.68 -21.11 3.14
CA ASN A 92 -7.36 -21.13 3.80
C ASN A 92 -6.18 -20.59 2.96
N GLN A 93 -6.46 -19.92 1.85
CA GLN A 93 -5.46 -19.25 1.02
C GLN A 93 -5.61 -17.72 1.11
N ILE A 94 -4.47 -17.04 1.12
CA ILE A 94 -4.40 -15.58 1.17
C ILE A 94 -4.59 -15.05 -0.24
N ARG A 95 -5.75 -14.43 -0.52
CA ARG A 95 -5.99 -13.78 -1.81
C ARG A 95 -5.42 -12.37 -1.80
N VAL A 96 -4.29 -12.18 -2.50
CA VAL A 96 -3.77 -10.84 -2.81
C VAL A 96 -4.62 -10.24 -3.94
N PRO A 97 -5.13 -9.00 -3.82
CA PRO A 97 -5.78 -8.32 -4.93
C PRO A 97 -4.82 -8.22 -6.11
N ARG A 98 -5.28 -8.52 -7.33
CA ARG A 98 -4.44 -8.42 -8.53
C ARG A 98 -3.92 -6.99 -8.64
N LEU A 99 -2.59 -6.84 -8.70
CA LEU A 99 -1.90 -5.58 -9.02
C LEU A 99 -2.31 -5.12 -10.43
#